data_AF-A0A5C6AQ43-F1
#
_entry.id   AF-A0A5C6AQ43-F1
#
_cell.length_a   1.000
_cell.length_b   1.000
_cell.length_c   1.000
_cell.angle_alpha   90.00
_cell.angle_beta   90.00
_cell.angle_gamma   90.00
#
_symmetry.space_group_name_H-M   'P 1'
#
loop_
_entity.id
_entity.type
_entity.pdbx_description
1 polymer ?
#
loop_
_entity_poly.entity_id
_entity_poly.type
_entity_poly.pdbx_seq_one_letter_code
_entity_poly.pdbx_strand_id
1 'polypeptide(L)'
;MNNDYLRTDPIESSEKNYEIQQIGLDGNVLATLSVEAGSGEAAIKQISKVAEGTETITVTLNDEVINEMGVDYWHKRVRGRN
;
A
#
# COMPACT_ATOMS: atom_id res chain seq x y z
N MET A 1 -0.48 3.43 -46.64
CA MET A 1 0.78 3.49 -45.88
C MET A 1 0.42 3.56 -44.40
N ASN A 2 0.65 2.43 -43.73
CA ASN A 2 0.82 2.16 -42.30
C ASN A 2 0.10 3.04 -41.26
N ASN A 3 -0.92 2.43 -40.64
CA ASN A 3 -1.43 2.79 -39.31
C ASN A 3 -0.27 2.70 -38.31
N ASP A 4 0.22 3.86 -37.86
CA ASP A 4 1.12 3.94 -36.71
C ASP A 4 0.26 3.68 -35.46
N TYR A 5 0.21 2.40 -35.11
CA TYR A 5 -0.42 1.91 -33.89
C TYR A 5 0.16 2.67 -32.71
N LEU A 6 -0.74 3.15 -31.86
CA LEU A 6 -0.51 3.53 -30.47
C LEU A 6 0.50 2.58 -29.80
N ARG A 7 1.79 2.91 -29.84
CA ARG A 7 2.70 2.56 -28.76
C ARG A 7 2.36 3.51 -27.62
N THR A 8 1.26 3.22 -26.94
CA THR A 8 1.30 3.32 -25.50
C THR A 8 2.38 2.32 -25.12
N ASP A 9 3.59 2.81 -24.84
CA ASP A 9 4.50 2.05 -23.99
C ASP A 9 3.65 1.42 -22.88
N PRO A 10 3.80 0.13 -22.54
CA PRO A 10 3.28 -0.29 -21.26
C PRO A 10 3.89 0.72 -20.30
N ILE A 11 3.05 1.56 -19.68
CA ILE A 11 3.49 2.34 -18.55
C ILE A 11 3.96 1.22 -17.65
N GLU A 12 5.28 1.02 -17.58
CA GLU A 12 5.89 0.12 -16.63
C GLU A 12 5.46 0.75 -15.32
N SER A 13 4.29 0.33 -14.83
CA SER A 13 3.97 0.31 -13.42
C SER A 13 4.96 -0.71 -12.90
N SER A 14 6.23 -0.33 -12.87
CA SER A 14 7.34 -1.14 -12.45
C SER A 14 6.96 -1.43 -11.01
N GLU A 15 6.48 -2.65 -10.79
CA GLU A 15 5.91 -3.04 -9.52
C GLU A 15 7.03 -2.87 -8.50
N LYS A 16 6.81 -1.98 -7.54
CA LYS A 16 7.78 -1.71 -6.49
C LYS A 16 7.40 -2.56 -5.30
N ASN A 17 8.40 -3.07 -4.59
CA ASN A 17 8.18 -3.74 -3.33
C ASN A 17 7.97 -2.68 -2.25
N TYR A 18 6.74 -2.59 -1.77
CA TYR A 18 6.35 -1.73 -0.66
C TYR A 18 6.32 -2.54 0.62
N GLU A 19 6.86 -1.98 1.70
CA GLU A 19 6.73 -2.55 3.03
C GLU A 19 5.61 -1.84 3.77
N ILE A 20 4.74 -2.60 4.40
CA ILE A 20 3.60 -2.09 5.15
C ILE A 20 3.77 -2.47 6.60
N GLN A 21 4.10 -1.48 7.41
CA GLN A 21 4.29 -1.59 8.84
C GLN A 21 2.97 -1.26 9.54
N GLN A 22 2.61 -2.10 10.50
CA GLN A 22 1.42 -1.95 11.32
C GLN A 22 1.88 -1.63 12.72
N ILE A 23 1.62 -0.40 13.16
CA ILE A 23 2.13 0.17 14.39
C ILE A 23 0.99 0.17 15.43
N GLY A 24 1.28 -0.36 16.61
CA GLY A 24 0.37 -0.37 17.74
C GLY A 24 0.37 0.93 18.53
N LEU A 25 -0.51 1.02 19.53
CA LEU A 25 -0.72 2.20 20.36
C LEU A 25 0.56 2.66 21.11
N ASP A 26 1.44 1.72 21.45
CA ASP A 26 2.72 1.99 22.10
C ASP A 26 3.84 2.44 21.12
N GLY A 27 3.53 2.60 19.83
CA GLY A 27 4.52 2.91 18.78
C GLY A 27 5.35 1.71 18.32
N ASN A 28 5.04 0.50 18.79
CA ASN A 28 5.73 -0.73 18.39
C ASN A 28 5.17 -1.27 17.07
N VAL A 29 6.04 -1.77 16.20
CA VAL A 29 5.62 -2.49 14.98
C VAL A 29 5.08 -3.87 15.38
N LEU A 30 3.79 -4.07 15.20
CA LEU A 30 3.08 -5.33 15.48
C LEU A 30 3.21 -6.32 14.32
N ALA A 31 3.24 -5.80 13.09
CA ALA A 31 3.39 -6.61 11.88
C ALA A 31 4.04 -5.82 10.75
N THR A 32 4.71 -6.53 9.85
CA THR A 32 5.28 -5.98 8.61
C THR A 32 4.92 -6.89 7.45
N LEU A 33 4.46 -6.31 6.34
CA LEU A 33 4.04 -7.02 5.13
C LEU A 33 4.74 -6.40 3.93
N SER A 34 5.44 -7.19 3.14
CA SER A 34 6.00 -6.74 1.86
C SER A 34 5.02 -7.09 0.74
N VAL A 35 4.65 -6.11 -0.09
CA VAL A 35 3.75 -6.30 -1.22
C VAL A 35 4.28 -5.59 -2.46
N GLU A 36 4.21 -6.28 -3.59
CA GLU A 36 4.54 -5.71 -4.89
C GLU A 36 3.32 -4.95 -5.41
N ALA A 37 3.49 -3.68 -5.74
CA ALA A 37 2.40 -2.85 -6.25
C ALA A 37 2.93 -1.75 -7.17
N GLY A 38 2.06 -1.23 -8.05
CA GLY A 38 2.39 -0.06 -8.86
C GLY A 38 2.39 1.27 -8.09
N SER A 39 1.89 1.29 -6.84
CA SER A 39 1.85 2.48 -5.98
C SER A 39 1.63 2.12 -4.51
N GLY A 40 1.99 3.04 -3.59
CA GLY A 40 1.73 2.86 -2.17
C GLY A 40 0.24 2.75 -1.82
N GLU A 41 -0.67 3.41 -2.57
CA GLU A 41 -2.11 3.23 -2.36
C GLU A 41 -2.58 1.83 -2.79
N ALA A 42 -2.05 1.31 -3.91
CA ALA A 42 -2.37 -0.05 -4.35
C ALA A 42 -1.85 -1.10 -3.37
N ALA A 43 -0.64 -0.90 -2.80
CA ALA A 43 -0.08 -1.75 -1.76
C ALA A 43 -1.02 -1.89 -0.55
N ILE A 44 -1.55 -0.75 -0.06
CA ILE A 44 -2.45 -0.73 1.10
C ILE A 44 -3.78 -1.43 0.83
N LYS A 45 -4.28 -1.37 -0.41
CA LYS A 45 -5.51 -2.05 -0.83
C LYS A 45 -5.34 -3.56 -0.92
N GLN A 46 -4.11 -4.06 -1.09
CA GLN A 46 -3.84 -5.51 -1.09
C GLN A 46 -3.89 -6.10 0.32
N ILE A 47 -3.73 -5.29 1.37
CA ILE A 47 -3.93 -5.75 2.73
C ILE A 47 -5.41 -6.11 2.92
N SER A 48 -5.68 -7.32 3.38
CA SER A 48 -7.04 -7.76 3.70
C SER A 48 -7.35 -7.67 5.20
N LYS A 49 -6.32 -7.70 6.05
CA LYS A 49 -6.44 -7.72 7.51
C LYS A 49 -5.24 -7.02 8.15
N VAL A 50 -5.53 -6.28 9.20
CA VAL A 50 -4.53 -5.70 10.10
C VAL A 50 -4.42 -6.53 11.39
N ALA A 51 -3.26 -6.49 12.04
CA ALA A 51 -3.01 -7.08 13.33
C ALA A 51 -3.89 -6.39 14.38
N GLU A 52 -4.36 -7.17 15.35
CA GLU A 52 -5.15 -6.64 16.45
C GLU A 52 -4.31 -5.66 17.27
N GLY A 53 -4.90 -4.52 17.64
CA GLY A 53 -4.20 -3.44 18.33
C GLY A 53 -3.39 -2.50 17.43
N THR A 54 -3.43 -2.67 16.10
CA THR A 54 -2.85 -1.70 15.16
C THR A 54 -3.63 -0.38 15.22
N GLU A 55 -2.94 0.74 15.39
CA GLU A 55 -3.51 2.08 15.33
C GLU A 55 -3.11 2.81 14.05
N THR A 56 -1.89 2.58 13.58
CA THR A 56 -1.33 3.25 12.41
C THR A 56 -0.78 2.24 11.43
N ILE A 57 -1.00 2.49 10.15
CA ILE A 57 -0.46 1.73 9.04
C ILE A 57 0.44 2.66 8.25
N THR A 58 1.69 2.24 8.10
CA THR A 58 2.73 3.01 7.42
C THR A 58 3.22 2.19 6.24
N VAL A 59 3.33 2.83 5.08
CA VAL A 59 3.87 2.21 3.88
C VAL A 59 5.18 2.85 3.54
N THR A 60 6.22 2.04 3.55
CA THR A 60 7.57 2.40 3.20
C THR A 60 7.96 1.83 1.84
N LEU A 61 8.85 2.55 1.17
CA LEU A 61 9.50 2.11 -0.05
C LEU A 61 10.96 2.54 0.06
N ASN A 62 11.91 1.60 0.04
CA ASN A 62 13.33 1.87 0.26
C ASN A 62 13.56 2.68 1.56
N ASP A 63 12.96 2.23 2.67
CA ASP A 63 13.03 2.88 4.00
C ASP A 63 12.39 4.29 4.09
N GLU A 64 11.77 4.80 3.02
CA GLU A 64 11.06 6.08 3.02
C GLU A 64 9.55 5.88 3.20
N VAL A 65 8.93 6.59 4.15
CA VAL A 65 7.47 6.58 4.34
C VAL A 65 6.78 7.30 3.19
N ILE A 66 6.14 6.54 2.31
CA ILE A 66 5.40 7.05 1.14
C ILE A 66 3.95 7.35 1.52
N ASN A 67 3.39 6.62 2.48
CA ASN A 67 2.01 6.79 2.91
C ASN A 67 1.88 6.41 4.38
N GLU A 68 1.10 7.17 5.14
CA GLU A 68 0.79 6.89 6.53
C GLU A 68 -0.69 7.16 6.76
N MET A 69 -1.37 6.24 7.44
CA MET A 69 -2.77 6.41 7.79
C MET A 69 -3.17 5.66 9.05
N GLY A 70 -4.15 6.19 9.77
CA GLY A 70 -4.79 5.49 10.88
C GLY A 70 -5.59 4.27 10.41
N VAL A 71 -5.64 3.24 11.24
CA VAL A 71 -6.38 1.99 10.99
C VAL A 71 -7.86 2.24 10.72
N ASP A 72 -8.47 3.22 11.40
CA ASP A 72 -9.86 3.64 11.18
C ASP A 72 -10.08 4.19 9.78
N TYR A 73 -9.13 5.00 9.30
CA TYR A 73 -9.18 5.56 7.96
C TYR A 73 -8.99 4.48 6.91
N TRP A 74 -8.06 3.55 7.15
CA TRP A 74 -7.86 2.37 6.31
C TRP A 74 -9.13 1.52 6.23
N HIS A 75 -9.77 1.22 7.36
CA HIS A 75 -11.03 0.47 7.38
C HIS A 75 -12.13 1.15 6.57
N LYS A 76 -12.26 2.48 6.67
CA LYS A 76 -13.22 3.25 5.89
C LYS A 76 -12.90 3.24 4.38
N ARG A 77 -11.61 3.33 4.01
CA ARG A 77 -11.15 3.52 2.62
C ARG A 77 -10.98 2.20 1.86
N VAL A 78 -10.47 1.17 2.51
CA VAL A 78 -10.11 -0.12 1.89
C VAL A 78 -11.18 -1.18 2.10
N ARG A 79 -11.66 -1.32 3.34
CA ARG A 79 -12.69 -2.33 3.66
C ARG A 79 -14.11 -1.86 3.32
N GLY A 80 -14.26 -0.60 2.93
CA GLY A 80 -15.45 0.02 2.33
C GLY A 80 -16.78 -0.66 2.65
N ARG A 81 -17.50 -0.17 3.68
CA ARG A 81 -18.88 -0.53 4.05
C ARG A 81 -19.12 -2.01 4.40
N ASN A 82 -19.38 -2.26 5.69
CA ASN A 82 -20.48 -3.16 6.03
C ASN A 82 -21.69 -2.30 6.42
#